data_AF-A0A355TUT8-F1
#
_entry.id   AF-A0A355TUT8-F1
#
_cell.length_a   1.000
_cell.length_b   1.000
_cell.length_c   1.000
_cell.angle_alpha   90.00
_cell.angle_beta   90.00
_cell.angle_gamma   90.00
#
_symmetry.space_group_name_H-M   'P 1'
#
loop_
_entity.id
_entity.type
_entity.pdbx_description
1 polymer ?
#
loop_
_entity_poly.entity_id
_entity_poly.type
_entity_poly.pdbx_seq_one_letter_code
_entity_poly.pdbx_strand_id
1 'polypeptide(L)' 'FNYIATKHKELLPLYREIFCFNNKSYWKAVDKEIRKCANDIGLEYVVNSNPIEQEFASPPIIVNYFYHELIRKNS' A
#
# COMPACT_ATOMS: atom_id res chain seq x y z
N PHE A 1 -11.12 -9.93 12.12
CA PHE A 1 -10.28 -9.88 13.33
C PHE A 1 -9.85 -11.25 13.87
N ASN A 2 -10.68 -12.31 13.81
CA ASN A 2 -10.36 -13.63 14.42
C ASN A 2 -9.04 -14.25 13.97
N TYR A 3 -8.70 -14.18 12.68
CA TYR A 3 -7.43 -14.71 12.16
C TYR A 3 -6.22 -14.03 12.83
N ILE A 4 -6.17 -12.70 12.79
CA ILE A 4 -5.11 -11.90 13.42
C ILE A 4 -5.09 -12.11 14.93
N ALA A 5 -6.25 -12.15 15.60
CA ALA A 5 -6.32 -12.40 17.05
C ALA A 5 -5.80 -13.79 17.46
N THR A 6 -5.80 -14.77 16.55
CA THR A 6 -5.33 -16.13 16.84
C THR A 6 -3.86 -16.32 16.46
N LYS A 7 -3.43 -15.74 15.33
CA LYS A 7 -2.11 -15.99 14.73
C LYS A 7 -1.08 -14.87 14.98
N HIS A 8 -1.54 -13.63 15.16
CA HIS A 8 -0.72 -12.42 15.21
C HIS A 8 -1.30 -11.42 16.23
N LYS A 9 -1.32 -11.80 17.51
CA LYS A 9 -1.92 -11.01 18.60
C LYS A 9 -1.25 -9.64 18.75
N GLU A 10 0.04 -9.56 18.45
CA GLU A 10 0.86 -8.36 18.44
C GLU A 10 0.37 -7.30 17.45
N LEU A 11 -0.27 -7.71 16.35
CA LEU A 11 -0.81 -6.80 15.34
C LEU A 11 -2.22 -6.32 15.67
N LEU A 12 -2.87 -6.88 16.70
CA LEU A 12 -4.25 -6.55 17.03
C LEU A 12 -4.47 -5.05 17.33
N PRO A 13 -3.61 -4.37 18.11
CA PRO A 13 -3.75 -2.93 18.35
C PRO A 13 -3.68 -2.13 17.05
N LEU A 14 -2.69 -2.43 16.20
CA LEU A 14 -2.53 -1.77 14.90
C LEU A 14 -3.74 -1.98 13.99
N TYR A 15 -4.26 -3.21 13.91
CA TYR A 15 -5.46 -3.49 13.12
C TYR A 15 -6.69 -2.75 13.66
N ARG A 16 -6.82 -2.58 14.98
CA ARG A 16 -7.89 -1.74 15.56
C ARG A 16 -7.73 -0.27 15.17
N GLU A 17 -6.52 0.28 15.24
CA GLU A 17 -6.25 1.64 14.79
C GLU A 17 -6.66 1.85 13.32
N ILE A 18 -6.23 0.95 12.44
CA ILE A 18 -6.50 1.06 11.01
C ILE A 18 -8.00 0.91 10.71
N PHE A 19 -8.66 -0.13 11.23
CA PHE A 19 -10.01 -0.49 10.78
C PHE A 19 -11.14 -0.01 11.69
N CYS A 20 -10.92 0.16 13.00
CA CYS A 20 -11.94 0.66 13.92
C CYS A 20 -11.90 2.19 14.03
N PHE A 21 -10.71 2.79 13.99
CA PHE A 21 -10.52 4.24 14.11
C PHE A 21 -10.21 4.93 12.78
N ASN A 22 -10.19 4.18 11.66
CA ASN A 22 -9.86 4.69 10.34
C ASN A 22 -8.50 5.43 10.30
N ASN A 23 -7.55 5.02 11.15
CA ASN A 23 -6.25 5.65 11.25
C ASN A 23 -5.33 5.16 10.13
N LYS A 24 -5.10 6.01 9.13
CA LYS A 24 -4.26 5.70 7.95
C LYS A 24 -2.77 6.02 8.16
N SER A 25 -2.37 6.43 9.35
CA SER A 25 -0.99 6.89 9.62
C SER A 25 0.04 5.79 9.36
N TYR A 26 -0.28 4.54 9.70
CA TYR A 26 0.56 3.39 9.41
C TYR A 26 0.81 3.24 7.90
N TRP A 27 -0.24 3.20 7.09
CA TRP A 27 -0.11 3.06 5.63
C TRP A 27 0.62 4.23 4.99
N LYS A 28 0.47 5.46 5.52
CA LYS A 28 1.24 6.63 5.08
C LYS A 28 2.73 6.51 5.41
N ALA A 29 3.07 5.94 6.57
CA ALA A 29 4.46 5.68 6.94
C ALA A 29 5.09 4.64 6.00
N VAL A 30 4.39 3.53 5.76
CA VAL A 30 4.82 2.48 4.83
C VAL A 30 4.96 3.03 3.41
N ASP A 31 4.01 3.85 2.92
CA ASP A 31 4.09 4.50 1.60
C ASP A 31 5.36 5.35 1.44
N LYS A 32 5.72 6.11 2.48
CA LYS A 32 6.94 6.94 2.50
C LYS A 32 8.21 6.09 2.45
N GLU A 33 8.25 4.99 3.20
CA GLU A 33 9.40 4.07 3.22
C GLU A 33 9.60 3.39 1.87
N ILE A 34 8.52 2.91 1.24
CA ILE A 34 8.62 2.26 -0.07
C ILE A 34 9.03 3.27 -1.13
N ARG A 35 8.48 4.50 -1.12
CA ARG A 35 8.89 5.56 -2.05
C ARG A 35 10.37 5.88 -1.93
N LYS A 36 10.89 5.94 -0.70
CA LYS A 36 12.33 6.13 -0.47
C LYS A 36 13.13 4.96 -1.04
N CYS A 37 12.73 3.73 -0.73
CA CYS A 37 13.38 2.53 -1.25
C CYS A 37 13.42 2.51 -2.77
N ALA A 38 12.28 2.79 -3.43
CA ALA A 38 12.17 2.85 -4.89
C ALA A 38 13.14 3.87 -5.49
N ASN A 39 13.22 5.08 -4.90
CA ASN A 39 14.17 6.09 -5.32
C ASN A 39 15.63 5.63 -5.15
N ASP A 40 15.94 4.98 -4.04
CA ASP A 40 17.31 4.52 -3.73
C ASP A 40 17.77 3.43 -4.73
N ILE A 41 16.86 2.61 -5.27
CA ILE A 41 17.14 1.58 -6.27
C ILE A 41 16.83 2.01 -7.72
N GLY A 42 16.40 3.26 -7.93
CA GLY A 42 16.11 3.81 -9.25
C GLY A 42 14.86 3.23 -9.94
N LEU A 43 13.90 2.71 -9.19
CA LEU A 43 12.63 2.20 -9.73
C LEU A 43 11.51 3.24 -9.60
N GLU A 44 10.61 3.22 -10.58
CA GLU A 44 9.42 4.06 -10.54
C GLU A 44 8.43 3.55 -9.48
N TYR A 45 7.84 4.48 -8.72
CA TYR A 45 6.86 4.19 -7.70
C TYR A 45 5.55 4.93 -7.96
N VAL A 46 4.50 4.17 -8.19
CA VAL A 46 3.17 4.69 -8.54
C VAL A 46 2.13 4.22 -7.53
N VAL A 47 1.17 5.08 -7.22
CA VAL A 47 0.08 4.78 -6.27
C VAL A 47 -1.21 4.66 -7.07
N ASN A 48 -1.88 3.52 -6.94
CA ASN A 48 -3.21 3.27 -7.51
C ASN A 48 -3.35 3.60 -9.01
N SER A 49 -2.31 3.36 -9.82
CA SER A 49 -2.44 3.42 -11.28
C SER A 49 -3.01 2.09 -11.79
N ASN A 50 -3.93 2.18 -12.77
CA ASN A 50 -4.18 1.04 -13.66
C ASN A 50 -2.84 0.61 -14.29
N PRO A 51 -2.67 -0.68 -14.66
CA PRO A 51 -1.42 -1.17 -15.21
C PRO A 51 -0.94 -0.23 -16.31
N ILE A 52 0.25 0.34 -16.10
CA ILE A 52 0.89 1.20 -17.08
C ILE A 52 1.21 0.28 -18.27
N GLU A 53 0.80 0.67 -19.46
CA GLU A 53 1.25 0.00 -20.68
C GLU A 53 2.75 0.25 -20.79
N GLN A 54 3.51 -0.73 -20.29
CA GLN A 54 4.95 -0.69 -20.25
C GLN A 54 5.47 -1.76 -21.22
N GLU A 55 6.44 -1.36 -22.04
CA GLU A 55 7.13 -2.33 -22.89
C GLU A 55 7.81 -3.38 -22.01
N PHE A 56 7.76 -4.64 -22.43
CA PHE A 56 8.35 -5.76 -21.68
C PHE A 56 9.85 -5.57 -21.38
N ALA A 57 10.56 -4.80 -22.22
CA ALA A 57 11.97 -4.49 -22.06
C ALA A 57 12.28 -3.41 -21.01
N SER A 58 11.26 -2.73 -20.47
CA SER A 58 11.47 -1.64 -19.51
C SER A 58 11.70 -2.15 -18.07
N PRO A 59 12.36 -1.37 -17.21
CA PRO A 59 12.56 -1.71 -15.80
C PRO A 59 11.23 -1.89 -15.04
N PRO A 60 11.15 -2.78 -14.03
CA PRO A 60 9.92 -3.00 -13.29
C PRO A 60 9.46 -1.76 -12.54
N ILE A 61 8.13 -1.60 -12.39
CA ILE A 61 7.51 -0.51 -11.65
C ILE A 61 6.92 -1.06 -10.34
N ILE A 62 7.07 -0.32 -9.25
CA ILE A 62 6.44 -0.63 -7.97
C ILE A 62 5.07 0.06 -7.92
N VAL A 63 4.01 -0.74 -7.87
CA VAL A 63 2.62 -0.25 -7.78
C VAL A 63 2.08 -0.45 -6.37
N ASN A 64 1.74 0.64 -5.69
CA ASN A 64 1.11 0.62 -4.38
C ASN A 64 -0.42 0.69 -4.48
N TYR A 65 -1.10 -0.25 -3.83
CA TYR A 65 -2.56 -0.35 -3.77
C TYR A 65 -3.19 -0.06 -2.39
N PHE A 66 -2.47 0.53 -1.42
CA PHE A 66 -2.96 0.72 -0.05
C PHE A 66 -4.28 1.50 0.07
N TYR A 67 -4.61 2.34 -0.92
CA TYR A 67 -5.76 3.24 -0.87
C TYR A 67 -6.84 2.86 -1.88
N HIS A 68 -7.34 1.63 -1.83
CA HIS A 68 -8.42 1.13 -2.70
C HIS A 68 -9.71 1.97 -2.64
N GLU A 69 -9.95 2.65 -1.52
CA GLU A 69 -11.09 3.56 -1.30
C GLU A 69 -11.04 4.82 -2.18
N LEU A 70 -9.87 5.18 -2.73
CA LEU A 70 -9.72 6.30 -3.66
C LEU A 70 -10.12 5.92 -5.09
N ILE A 71 -10.41 4.64 -5.34
CA ILE A 71 -10.93 4.16 -6.62
C ILE A 71 -12.40 4.57 -6.71
N ARG A 72 -12.65 5.75 -7.26
CA ARG A 72 -13.98 6.12 -7.74
C ARG A 72 -14.27 5.25 -8.96
N LYS A 73 -15.25 4.34 -8.87
CA LYS A 73 -15.94 3.89 -10.07
C LYS A 73 -16.55 5.13 -10.70
N ASN A 74 -16.03 5.56 -11.85
CA ASN A 74 -16.84 6.37 -12.75
C ASN A 74 -17.97 5.44 -13.20
N SER A 75 -19.16 5.65 -12.63
CA SER A 75 -20.41 5.11 -13.16
C SER A 75 -20.86 5.96 -14.34
#